data_AF-A0A349HAA1-F1
#
_entry.id   AF-A0A349HAA1-F1
#
_cell.length_a   1.000
_cell.length_b   1.000
_cell.length_c   1.000
_cell.angle_alpha   90.00
_cell.angle_beta   90.00
_cell.angle_gamma   90.00
#
_symmetry.space_group_name_H-M   'P 1'
#
loop_
_entity.id
_entity.type
_entity.pdbx_description
1 polymer ?
#
loop_
_entity_poly.entity_id
_entity_poly.type
_entity_poly.pdbx_seq_one_letter_code
_entity_poly.pdbx_strand_id
1 'polypeptide(L)' 'MTHDLERRAAEGRVKYGTLLRGFNGHDALTDAYQEALDLVMYLRQLMYEQSALAAENTRLKAEIVQLKEMLEKRTVDDLK' A
#
# COMPACT_ATOMS: atom_id res chain seq x y z
N MET A 1 19.60 3.85 -13.44
CA MET A 1 18.16 3.45 -13.47
C MET A 1 18.02 1.97 -13.87
N THR A 2 18.93 1.09 -13.43
CA THR A 2 18.97 -0.34 -13.81
C THR A 2 19.30 -1.28 -12.64
N HIS A 3 19.59 -0.74 -11.44
CA HIS A 3 20.07 -1.52 -10.30
C HIS A 3 19.02 -2.44 -9.70
N ASP A 4 17.74 -2.08 -9.82
CA ASP A 4 16.61 -2.89 -9.41
C ASP A 4 16.46 -4.16 -10.26
N LEU A 5 16.57 -4.04 -11.58
CA LEU A 5 16.55 -5.18 -12.50
C LEU A 5 17.78 -6.08 -12.34
N GLU A 6 18.97 -5.49 -12.20
CA GLU A 6 20.22 -6.23 -11.94
C GLU A 6 20.15 -6.99 -10.61
N ARG A 7 19.64 -6.34 -9.55
CA ARG A 7 19.45 -6.96 -8.25
C ARG A 7 18.41 -8.08 -8.31
N ARG A 8 17.28 -7.86 -8.98
CA ARG A 8 16.23 -8.88 -9.14
C ARG A 8 16.76 -10.11 -9.89
N ALA A 9 17.56 -9.90 -10.93
CA ALA A 9 18.21 -10.98 -11.67
C ALA A 9 19.23 -11.73 -10.79
N ALA A 10 20.03 -11.02 -9.99
CA ALA A 10 20.97 -11.62 -9.06
C ALA A 10 20.26 -12.45 -7.97
N GLU A 11 19.19 -11.92 -7.37
CA GLU A 11 18.35 -12.64 -6.40
C GLU A 11 17.73 -13.90 -7.02
N GLY A 12 17.19 -13.79 -8.23
CA GLY A 12 16.64 -14.93 -8.97
C GLY A 12 17.70 -16.02 -9.22
N ARG A 13 18.92 -15.61 -9.61
CA ARG A 13 20.04 -16.53 -9.78
C ARG A 13 20.43 -17.22 -8.49
N VAL A 14 20.44 -16.52 -7.35
CA VAL A 14 20.74 -17.12 -6.05
C VAL A 14 19.64 -18.10 -5.64
N LYS A 15 18.37 -17.75 -5.83
CA LYS A 15 17.22 -18.57 -5.43
C LYS A 15 17.06 -19.83 -6.29
N TYR A 16 17.24 -19.71 -7.60
CA TYR A 16 16.93 -20.77 -8.57
C TYR A 16 18.17 -21.36 -9.26
N GLY A 17 19.38 -20.91 -8.91
CA GLY A 17 20.65 -21.41 -9.44
C GLY A 17 21.01 -20.95 -10.85
N THR A 18 20.09 -20.30 -11.57
CA THR A 18 20.31 -19.78 -12.93
C THR A 18 19.53 -18.48 -13.17
N LEU A 19 19.92 -17.75 -14.21
CA LEU A 19 19.18 -16.58 -14.68
C LEU A 19 17.98 -17.03 -15.53
N LEU A 20 16.95 -16.19 -15.57
CA LEU A 20 15.87 -16.34 -16.53
C LEU A 20 16.44 -16.19 -17.94
N ARG A 21 16.36 -17.26 -18.74
CA ARG A 21 16.86 -17.31 -20.12
C ARG A 21 15.85 -18.06 -20.98
N GLY A 22 15.79 -17.73 -22.26
CA GLY A 22 15.02 -18.52 -23.22
C GLY A 22 15.53 -19.97 -23.25
N PHE A 23 14.60 -20.92 -23.38
CA PHE A 23 14.89 -22.34 -23.56
C PHE A 23 15.66 -23.02 -22.41
N ASN A 24 15.57 -22.52 -21.18
CA ASN A 24 16.20 -23.12 -19.99
C ASN A 24 15.29 -24.14 -19.25
N GLY A 25 14.13 -24.50 -19.83
CA GLY A 25 13.16 -25.43 -19.24
C GLY A 25 12.27 -24.82 -18.14
N HIS A 26 12.42 -23.53 -17.85
CA HIS A 26 11.61 -22.81 -16.87
C HIS A 26 10.41 -22.12 -17.54
N ASP A 27 9.23 -22.23 -16.94
CA ASP A 27 8.00 -21.64 -17.46
C ASP A 27 7.86 -20.18 -17.03
N ALA A 28 8.53 -19.30 -17.78
CA ALA A 28 8.50 -17.87 -17.56
C ALA A 28 7.10 -17.25 -17.70
N LEU A 29 6.18 -17.90 -18.45
CA LEU A 29 4.83 -17.37 -18.65
C LEU A 29 3.99 -17.56 -17.39
N THR A 30 4.06 -18.76 -16.79
CA THR A 30 3.38 -19.04 -15.52
C THR A 30 3.91 -18.16 -14.41
N ASP A 31 5.22 -17.97 -14.31
CA ASP A 31 5.83 -17.08 -13.33
C ASP A 31 5.36 -15.63 -13.50
N ALA A 32 5.36 -15.10 -14.74
CA ALA A 32 4.86 -13.76 -15.02
C ALA A 32 3.37 -13.61 -14.67
N TYR A 33 2.55 -14.64 -14.91
CA TYR A 33 1.15 -14.65 -14.52
C TYR A 33 0.97 -14.60 -13.00
N GLN A 34 1.73 -15.40 -12.23
CA GLN A 34 1.68 -15.37 -10.77
C GLN A 34 2.19 -14.04 -10.21
N GLU A 35 3.29 -13.50 -10.75
CA GLU A 35 3.80 -12.18 -10.33
C GLU A 35 2.78 -11.05 -10.61
N ALA A 36 2.00 -11.15 -11.69
CA ALA A 36 0.91 -10.21 -11.97
C ALA A 36 -0.25 -10.35 -10.96
N LEU A 37 -0.57 -11.57 -10.50
CA LEU A 37 -1.56 -11.78 -9.44
C LEU A 37 -1.09 -11.16 -8.12
N ASP A 38 0.18 -11.34 -7.76
CA ASP A 38 0.78 -10.72 -6.57
C ASP A 38 0.69 -9.19 -6.62
N LEU A 39 1.00 -8.60 -7.78
CA LEU A 39 0.83 -7.16 -8.00
C LEU A 39 -0.62 -6.72 -7.78
N VAL A 40 -1.60 -7.43 -8.35
CA VAL A 40 -3.03 -7.14 -8.16
C VAL A 40 -3.42 -7.21 -6.67
N MET A 41 -2.88 -8.18 -5.91
CA MET A 41 -3.13 -8.27 -4.47
C MET A 41 -2.60 -7.06 -3.71
N TYR A 42 -1.37 -6.61 -3.99
CA TYR A 42 -0.82 -5.40 -3.36
C TYR A 42 -1.63 -4.16 -3.68
N LEU A 43 -2.08 -4.00 -4.93
CA LEU A 43 -2.95 -2.89 -5.31
C LEU A 43 -4.28 -2.93 -4.55
N ARG A 44 -4.90 -4.10 -4.40
CA ARG A 44 -6.14 -4.25 -3.62
C ARG A 44 -5.95 -3.90 -2.15
N GLN A 45 -4.84 -4.30 -1.55
CA GLN A 45 -4.51 -3.92 -0.17
C GLN A 45 -4.43 -2.40 -0.03
N LEU A 46 -3.68 -1.73 -0.90
CA LEU A 46 -3.56 -0.27 -0.88
C LEU A 46 -4.90 0.43 -1.04
N MET A 47 -5.77 -0.05 -1.94
CA MET A 47 -7.12 0.50 -2.10
C MET A 47 -7.96 0.37 -0.82
N TYR A 48 -7.88 -0.78 -0.15
CA TYR A 48 -8.58 -1.03 1.11
C TYR A 48 -8.07 -0.11 2.22
N GLU A 49 -6.75 -0.06 2.41
CA GLU A 49 -6.11 0.76 3.44
C GLU A 49 -6.39 2.25 3.23
N GLN A 50 -6.31 2.75 1.99
CA GLN A 50 -6.65 4.14 1.67
C GLN A 50 -8.12 4.45 1.99
N SER A 51 -9.03 3.54 1.65
CA SER A 51 -10.45 3.71 1.95
C SER A 51 -10.72 3.74 3.46
N ALA A 52 -10.06 2.85 4.22
CA ALA A 52 -10.15 2.82 5.67
C ALA A 52 -9.60 4.11 6.32
N LEU A 53 -8.43 4.57 5.87
CA LEU A 53 -7.83 5.82 6.34
C LEU A 53 -8.70 7.05 6.00
N ALA A 54 -9.32 7.08 4.82
CA ALA A 54 -10.22 8.17 4.44
C ALA A 54 -11.47 8.22 5.33
N ALA A 55 -12.04 7.06 5.68
CA ALA A 55 -13.17 6.95 6.59
C ALA A 55 -12.80 7.45 7.99
N GLU A 56 -11.67 7.00 8.53
CA GLU A 56 -11.20 7.42 9.86
C GLU A 56 -10.87 8.91 9.90
N ASN A 57 -10.22 9.46 8.87
CA ASN A 57 -9.98 10.89 8.75
C ASN A 57 -11.29 11.70 8.74
N THR A 58 -12.33 11.19 8.08
CA THR A 58 -13.66 11.85 8.06
C THR A 58 -14.28 11.85 9.45
N ARG A 59 -14.21 10.73 10.18
CA ARG A 59 -14.68 10.61 11.55
C ARG A 59 -13.94 11.57 12.50
N LEU A 60 -12.61 11.56 12.47
CA LEU A 60 -11.79 12.43 13.32
C LEU A 60 -12.04 13.91 13.03
N LYS A 61 -12.24 14.29 11.77
CA LYS A 61 -12.62 15.67 11.41
C LYS A 61 -13.97 16.07 12.03
N ALA A 62 -14.96 15.19 12.01
CA ALA A 62 -16.25 15.45 12.64
C ALA A 62 -16.12 15.61 14.17
N GLU A 63 -15.33 14.76 14.82
CA GLU A 63 -15.05 14.84 16.26
C GLU A 63 -14.35 16.16 16.62
N ILE A 64 -13.35 16.58 15.83
CA ILE A 64 -12.66 17.86 16.02
C ILE A 64 -13.65 19.04 15.94
N VAL A 65 -14.58 19.02 14.99
CA VAL A 65 -15.61 20.08 14.87
C VAL A 65 -16.49 20.11 16.11
N GLN A 66 -16.98 18.96 16.58
CA GLN A 66 -17.79 18.88 17.79
C GLN A 66 -17.06 19.40 19.03
N LEU A 67 -15.78 19.04 19.20
CA LEU A 67 -14.97 19.52 20.32
C LEU A 67 -14.75 21.04 20.27
N LYS A 68 -14.59 21.62 19.08
CA LYS A 68 -14.48 23.08 18.92
C LYS A 68 -15.77 23.78 19.34
N GLU A 69 -16.92 23.29 18.90
CA GLU A 69 -18.23 23.84 19.28
C GLU A 69 -18.45 23.76 20.80
N MET A 70 -18.03 22.66 21.43
CA MET A 70 -18.11 22.50 22.90
C MET A 70 -17.20 23.49 23.63
N LEU A 71 -15.97 23.69 23.15
CA LEU A 71 -15.02 24.66 23.71
C LEU A 71 -15.56 26.08 23.61
N GLU A 72 -16.10 26.46 22.45
CA GLU A 72 -16.71 27.79 22.25
C GLU A 72 -17.87 28.05 23.21
N LYS A 73 -18.79 27.09 23.36
CA LYS A 73 -19.89 27.19 24.33
C LYS A 73 -19.38 27.37 25.76
N ARG A 74 -18.38 26.58 26.15
CA ARG A 74 -17.79 26.68 27.49
C ARG A 74 -17.12 28.03 27.73
N THR A 75 -16.36 28.55 26.76
CA THR A 75 -15.77 29.90 26.89
C THR A 75 -16.82 31.01 27.02
N VAL A 76 -17.98 30.86 26.38
CA VAL A 76 -19.09 31.83 26.53
C VAL A 76 -19.73 31.73 27.90
N ASP A 77 -19.89 30.50 28.44
CA ASP A 77 -20.43 30.30 29.78
C ASP A 77 -19.47 30.77 30.88
N ASP A 78 -18.16 30.63 30.68
CA ASP A 78 -17.12 31.11 31.62
C ASP A 78 -17.01 32.67 31.65
N LEU A 79 -17.60 33.39 30.69
CA LEU A 79 -17.60 34.86 30.59
C LEU A 79 -18.86 35.53 31.19
N LYS A 80 -19.86 34.75 31.60
CA LYS A 80 -21.12 35.24 32.19
C LYS A 80 -21.11 35.13 33.72
#